data_AF-A0A7W5Q0Q6-F1
#
_entry.id   AF-A0A7W5Q0Q6-F1
#
_cell.length_a   1.000
_cell.length_b   1.000
_cell.length_c   1.000
_cell.angle_alpha   90.00
_cell.angle_beta   90.00
_cell.angle_gamma   90.00
#
_symmetry.space_group_name_H-M   'P 1'
#
loop_
_entity.id
_entity.type
_entity.pdbx_description
1 polymer ?
#
loop_
_entity_poly.entity_id
_entity_poly.type
_entity_poly.pdbx_seq_one_letter_code
_entity_poly.pdbx_strand_id
1 'polypeptide(L)'
;MRRSNRVLPLLSSTILAVAATGAAAQERHAYFGQTHQHTSWSSLACIIGNTVTGPEEACQSSMGQTIKHQAGFDVKIKTPLDFQGVTDHSEYVGVVRLANDPTSPISKLPIAAKLKVTKDNSATKIFSFLADSIASGKPLDEATFANG
;
A
#
# COMPACT_ATOMS: atom_id res chain seq x y z
N MET A 1 37.22 -35.82 85.54
CA MET A 1 36.57 -37.05 85.01
C MET A 1 35.32 -36.59 84.25
N ARG A 2 34.94 -36.97 83.03
CA ARG A 2 35.41 -37.86 81.97
C ARG A 2 34.52 -37.52 80.74
N ARG A 3 35.13 -37.17 79.60
CA ARG A 3 34.69 -37.30 78.19
C ARG A 3 33.21 -37.06 77.81
N SER A 4 33.00 -36.23 76.79
CA SER A 4 32.61 -36.74 75.45
C SER A 4 32.56 -35.61 74.41
N ASN A 5 33.59 -35.53 73.56
CA ASN A 5 33.51 -34.86 72.26
C ASN A 5 32.44 -35.54 71.40
N ARG A 6 31.50 -34.77 70.86
CA ARG A 6 30.75 -35.17 69.67
C ARG A 6 31.02 -34.14 68.59
N VAL A 7 32.00 -34.45 67.75
CA VAL A 7 32.19 -33.80 66.45
C VAL A 7 31.18 -34.46 65.51
N LEU A 8 30.18 -33.70 65.06
CA LEU A 8 29.25 -34.12 64.01
C LEU A 8 29.91 -33.82 62.65
N PRO A 9 29.96 -34.76 61.69
CA PRO A 9 30.64 -34.53 60.43
C PRO A 9 29.78 -33.74 59.43
N LEU A 10 30.47 -32.83 58.73
CA LEU A 10 30.42 -32.46 57.29
C LEU A 10 29.07 -32.52 56.55
N LEU A 11 28.60 -31.37 56.04
CA LEU A 11 28.86 -30.82 54.68
C LEU A 11 28.21 -31.69 53.59
N SER A 12 27.46 -31.20 52.63
CA SER A 12 27.11 -29.86 52.18
C SER A 12 25.94 -30.07 51.22
N SER A 13 24.77 -29.51 51.49
CA SER A 13 23.69 -29.53 50.49
C SER A 13 24.10 -28.60 49.36
N THR A 14 24.58 -29.17 48.26
CA THR A 14 24.78 -28.45 47.01
C THR A 14 23.38 -28.12 46.48
N ILE A 15 22.91 -26.91 46.77
CA ILE A 15 21.78 -26.32 46.05
C ILE A 15 22.31 -26.06 44.64
N LEU A 16 21.91 -26.90 43.69
CA LEU A 16 22.10 -26.64 42.27
C LEU A 16 21.24 -25.43 41.94
N ALA A 17 21.85 -24.24 41.89
CA ALA A 17 21.21 -23.07 41.34
C ALA A 17 20.97 -23.34 39.85
N VAL A 18 19.75 -23.76 39.52
CA VAL A 18 19.27 -23.69 38.13
C VAL A 18 19.30 -22.22 37.77
N ALA A 19 20.34 -21.82 37.03
CA ALA A 19 20.31 -20.57 36.31
C ALA A 19 19.16 -20.70 35.32
N ALA A 20 17.99 -20.19 35.69
CA ALA A 20 16.96 -19.88 34.73
C ALA A 20 17.57 -18.82 33.82
N THR A 21 18.18 -19.27 32.71
CA THR A 21 18.35 -18.43 31.54
C THR A 21 16.94 -18.15 31.04
N GLY A 22 16.25 -17.22 31.70
CA GLY A 22 15.09 -16.59 31.12
C GLY A 22 15.59 -16.01 29.82
N ALA A 23 15.21 -16.62 28.69
CA ALA A 23 15.34 -15.98 27.41
C ALA A 23 14.67 -14.62 27.59
N ALA A 24 15.46 -13.54 27.58
CA ALA A 24 14.91 -12.21 27.60
C ALA A 24 13.90 -12.19 26.45
N ALA A 25 12.63 -11.94 26.76
CA ALA A 25 11.60 -11.91 25.74
C ALA A 25 12.07 -10.87 24.71
N GLN A 26 12.31 -11.31 23.47
CA GLN A 26 12.69 -10.40 22.41
C GLN A 26 11.64 -9.30 22.34
N GLU A 27 12.06 -8.04 22.44
CA GLU A 27 11.18 -6.89 22.35
C GLU A 27 10.33 -7.02 21.08
N ARG A 28 9.01 -7.09 21.25
CA ARG A 28 8.06 -7.22 20.15
C ARG A 28 7.45 -5.86 19.89
N HIS A 29 7.76 -5.31 18.72
CA HIS A 29 7.20 -4.04 18.27
C HIS A 29 5.94 -4.33 17.44
N ALA A 30 4.83 -3.70 17.79
CA ALA A 30 3.62 -3.70 16.97
C ALA A 30 3.70 -2.53 15.98
N TYR A 31 3.51 -2.83 14.69
CA TYR A 31 3.49 -1.83 13.62
C TYR A 31 2.11 -1.79 12.97
N PHE A 32 1.63 -0.58 12.68
CA PHE A 32 0.34 -0.31 12.07
C PHE A 32 0.53 0.44 10.76
N GLY A 33 -0.03 -0.11 9.68
CA GLY A 33 0.18 0.43 8.34
C GLY A 33 -0.96 0.13 7.39
N GLN A 34 -0.83 0.64 6.17
CA GLN A 34 -1.77 0.37 5.08
C GLN A 34 -1.14 -0.59 4.07
N THR A 35 -1.80 -1.71 3.80
CA THR A 35 -1.32 -2.74 2.86
C THR A 35 -1.97 -2.64 1.49
N HIS A 36 -3.07 -1.89 1.36
CA HIS A 36 -3.82 -1.75 0.14
C HIS A 36 -4.24 -0.29 -0.06
N GLN A 37 -3.46 0.47 -0.80
CA GLN A 37 -3.73 1.87 -1.10
C GLN A 37 -3.65 2.11 -2.61
N HIS A 38 -4.69 2.70 -3.17
CA HIS A 38 -4.69 3.18 -4.55
C HIS A 38 -4.39 4.67 -4.63
N THR A 39 -3.74 5.08 -5.71
CA THR A 39 -3.44 6.46 -6.08
C THR A 39 -4.11 6.79 -7.42
N SER A 40 -3.95 8.02 -7.89
CA SER A 40 -4.37 8.46 -9.24
C SER A 40 -3.68 7.71 -10.38
N TRP A 41 -2.68 6.86 -10.10
CA TRP A 41 -2.09 5.96 -11.08
C TRP A 41 -2.92 4.68 -11.27
N SER A 42 -3.73 4.29 -10.29
CA SER A 42 -4.71 3.22 -10.47
C SER A 42 -5.76 3.65 -11.49
N SER A 43 -5.98 2.80 -12.49
CA SER A 43 -6.98 3.01 -13.54
C SER A 43 -8.37 3.24 -12.95
N LEU A 44 -8.76 2.44 -11.95
CA LEU A 44 -10.06 2.53 -11.32
C LEU A 44 -10.19 3.72 -10.37
N ALA A 45 -9.14 4.09 -9.65
CA ALA A 45 -9.14 5.30 -8.82
C ALA A 45 -9.24 6.57 -9.68
N CYS A 46 -8.56 6.58 -10.83
CA CYS A 46 -8.58 7.71 -11.75
C CYS A 46 -9.97 7.94 -12.35
N ILE A 47 -10.67 6.89 -12.83
CA ILE A 47 -12.00 7.06 -13.45
C ILE A 47 -13.09 7.50 -12.47
N ILE A 48 -12.91 7.24 -11.17
CA ILE A 48 -13.85 7.69 -10.11
C ILE A 48 -13.49 9.06 -9.53
N GLY A 49 -12.50 9.76 -10.12
CA GLY A 49 -12.22 11.16 -9.83
C GLY A 49 -10.96 11.44 -9.02
N ASN A 50 -10.18 10.43 -8.63
CA ASN A 50 -8.86 10.69 -8.06
C ASN A 50 -7.83 10.94 -9.18
N THR A 51 -7.71 12.19 -9.60
CA THR A 51 -6.80 12.59 -10.69
C THR A 51 -5.52 13.29 -10.20
N VAL A 52 -5.46 13.64 -8.91
CA VAL A 52 -4.40 14.51 -8.36
C VAL A 52 -3.53 13.84 -7.31
N THR A 53 -4.04 12.91 -6.50
CA THR A 53 -3.23 12.28 -5.44
C THR A 53 -2.47 11.09 -5.99
N GLY A 54 -1.19 11.26 -6.30
CA GLY A 54 -0.29 10.22 -6.80
C GLY A 54 0.48 9.50 -5.68
N PRO A 55 1.49 8.69 -6.04
CA PRO A 55 2.35 8.00 -5.08
C PRO A 55 3.10 8.93 -4.14
N GLU A 56 3.46 10.13 -4.61
CA GLU A 56 4.13 11.13 -3.78
C GLU A 56 3.20 11.64 -2.67
N GLU A 57 1.97 12.03 -3.01
CA GLU A 57 0.97 12.46 -2.03
C GLU A 57 0.60 11.33 -1.06
N ALA A 58 0.54 10.08 -1.52
CA ALA A 58 0.32 8.93 -0.64
C ALA A 58 1.46 8.80 0.39
N CYS A 59 2.71 8.90 -0.06
CA CYS A 59 3.88 8.90 0.82
C CYS A 59 3.85 10.04 1.84
N GLN A 60 3.61 11.28 1.39
CA GLN A 60 3.47 12.46 2.25
C GLN A 60 2.37 12.28 3.30
N SER A 61 1.20 11.79 2.88
CA SER A 61 0.07 11.53 3.77
C SER A 61 0.41 10.49 4.84
N SER A 62 1.11 9.41 4.47
CA SER A 62 1.54 8.36 5.41
C SER A 62 2.48 8.89 6.50
N MET A 63 3.31 9.88 6.16
CA MET A 63 4.22 10.57 7.08
C MET A 63 3.53 11.64 7.93
N GLY A 64 2.20 11.79 7.81
CA GLY A 64 1.44 12.79 8.55
C GLY A 64 1.49 14.19 7.95
N GLN A 65 1.90 14.35 6.69
CA GLN A 65 1.83 15.63 6.01
C GLN A 65 0.41 15.92 5.52
N THR A 66 0.09 17.21 5.34
CA THR A 66 -1.17 17.64 4.75
C THR A 66 -1.10 17.48 3.23
N ILE A 67 -2.10 16.84 2.63
CA ILE A 67 -2.26 16.72 1.18
C ILE A 67 -3.59 17.34 0.73
N LYS A 68 -3.72 17.61 -0.57
CA LYS A 68 -4.99 18.08 -1.16
C LYS A 68 -5.88 16.89 -1.50
N HIS A 69 -7.12 16.91 -1.03
CA HIS A 69 -8.19 16.06 -1.54
C HIS A 69 -8.51 16.46 -2.99
N GLN A 70 -9.01 15.51 -3.80
CA GLN A 70 -9.40 15.78 -5.18
C GLN A 70 -10.50 16.86 -5.31
N ALA A 71 -11.28 17.09 -4.26
CA ALA A 71 -12.26 18.18 -4.20
C ALA A 71 -11.66 19.54 -3.75
N GLY A 72 -10.34 19.65 -3.59
CA GLY A 72 -9.60 20.89 -3.36
C GLY A 72 -9.33 21.26 -1.89
N PHE A 73 -9.96 20.60 -0.93
CA PHE A 73 -9.73 20.85 0.50
C PHE A 73 -8.55 20.04 1.05
N ASP A 74 -7.99 20.48 2.18
CA ASP A 74 -6.87 19.83 2.84
C ASP A 74 -7.29 18.59 3.65
N VAL A 75 -6.48 17.53 3.57
CA VAL A 75 -6.64 16.29 4.34
C VAL A 75 -5.33 15.93 5.01
N LYS A 76 -5.42 15.46 6.25
CA LYS A 76 -4.29 15.00 7.05
C LYS A 76 -4.69 13.76 7.84
N ILE A 77 -3.85 12.73 7.82
CA ILE A 77 -4.06 11.56 8.66
C ILE A 77 -3.82 11.94 10.13
N LYS A 78 -4.63 11.39 11.05
CA LYS A 78 -4.52 11.72 12.48
C LYS A 78 -3.23 11.20 13.11
N THR A 79 -2.78 10.03 12.66
CA THR A 79 -1.60 9.33 13.15
C THR A 79 -0.80 8.87 11.95
N PRO A 80 0.49 9.25 11.83
CA PRO A 80 1.37 8.71 10.80
C PRO A 80 1.43 7.18 10.85
N LEU A 81 1.63 6.55 9.70
CA LEU A 81 1.71 5.10 9.58
C LEU A 81 3.15 4.62 9.78
N ASP A 82 3.32 3.43 10.36
CA ASP A 82 4.63 2.79 10.46
C ASP A 82 5.11 2.26 9.10
N PHE A 83 4.17 1.87 8.24
CA PHE A 83 4.43 1.46 6.87
C PHE A 83 3.21 1.72 5.97
N GLN A 84 3.46 1.91 4.69
CA GLN A 84 2.41 1.95 3.67
C GLN A 84 2.88 1.29 2.37
N GLY A 85 2.02 0.46 1.78
CA GLY A 85 2.14 -0.04 0.42
C GLY A 85 1.22 0.71 -0.53
N VAL A 86 1.77 1.20 -1.64
CA VAL A 86 0.98 1.66 -2.80
C VAL A 86 0.76 0.46 -3.72
N THR A 87 -0.51 0.10 -3.92
CA THR A 87 -0.95 -1.13 -4.59
C THR A 87 -1.91 -0.80 -5.72
N ASP A 88 -1.48 0.05 -6.65
CA ASP A 88 -2.24 0.37 -7.84
C ASP A 88 -2.46 -0.88 -8.70
N HIS A 89 -3.59 -0.93 -9.43
CA HIS A 89 -3.83 -1.99 -10.39
C HIS A 89 -2.71 -2.02 -11.42
N SER A 90 -2.14 -3.19 -11.66
CA SER A 90 -1.13 -3.39 -12.71
C SER A 90 -1.70 -3.05 -14.09
N GLU A 91 -2.97 -3.37 -14.29
CA GLU A 91 -3.70 -3.20 -15.52
C GLU A 91 -3.96 -1.71 -15.73
N TYR A 92 -3.38 -1.20 -16.83
CA TYR A 92 -3.50 0.20 -17.23
C TYR A 92 -2.95 1.20 -16.19
N VAL A 93 -1.96 0.80 -15.38
CA VAL A 93 -1.30 1.68 -14.41
C VAL A 93 -0.79 2.96 -15.10
N GLY A 94 -1.24 4.12 -14.64
CA GLY A 94 -0.93 5.43 -15.20
C GLY A 94 -1.56 5.75 -16.56
N VAL A 95 -1.99 4.75 -17.34
CA VAL A 95 -2.49 4.93 -18.72
C VAL A 95 -3.75 5.78 -18.75
N VAL A 96 -4.71 5.53 -17.85
CA VAL A 96 -5.96 6.31 -17.80
C VAL A 96 -5.66 7.77 -17.43
N ARG A 97 -4.79 8.00 -16.45
CA ARG A 97 -4.35 9.34 -16.06
C ARG A 97 -3.70 10.07 -17.24
N LEU A 98 -2.76 9.42 -17.93
CA LEU A 98 -2.08 9.98 -19.09
C LEU A 98 -3.03 10.21 -20.28
N ALA A 99 -4.04 9.36 -20.47
CA ALA A 99 -5.07 9.59 -21.48
C ALA A 99 -5.89 10.85 -21.20
N ASN A 100 -6.08 11.22 -19.93
CA ASN A 100 -6.81 12.42 -19.50
C ASN A 100 -5.91 13.67 -19.37
N ASP A 101 -4.59 13.54 -19.54
CA ASP A 101 -3.65 14.67 -19.56
C ASP A 101 -3.43 15.17 -21.01
N PRO A 102 -3.90 16.38 -21.37
CA PRO A 102 -3.78 16.90 -22.74
C PRO A 102 -2.33 17.09 -23.22
N THR A 103 -1.36 17.14 -22.31
CA THR A 103 0.05 17.29 -22.65
C THR A 103 0.72 15.94 -22.97
N SER A 104 0.14 14.84 -22.49
CA SER A 104 0.68 13.49 -22.68
C SER A 104 0.59 13.01 -24.14
N PRO A 105 1.61 12.28 -24.65
CA PRO A 105 1.49 11.57 -25.93
C PRO A 105 0.32 10.58 -25.96
N ILE A 106 0.01 9.94 -24.83
CA ILE A 106 -1.08 8.94 -24.75
C ILE A 106 -2.43 9.59 -25.04
N SER A 107 -2.68 10.82 -24.59
CA SER A 107 -3.97 11.49 -24.79
C SER A 107 -4.28 11.85 -26.24
N LYS A 108 -3.27 11.75 -27.12
CA LYS A 108 -3.34 12.00 -28.57
C LYS A 108 -3.64 10.74 -29.37
N LEU A 109 -3.56 9.56 -28.76
CA LEU A 109 -3.92 8.30 -29.41
C LEU A 109 -5.45 8.21 -29.56
N PRO A 110 -5.98 7.61 -30.65
CA PRO A 110 -7.42 7.41 -30.82
C PRO A 110 -8.07 6.66 -29.64
N ILE A 111 -7.39 5.63 -29.12
CA ILE A 111 -7.85 4.86 -27.95
C ILE A 111 -8.10 5.73 -26.71
N ALA A 112 -7.41 6.86 -26.56
CA ALA A 112 -7.56 7.72 -25.38
C ALA A 112 -8.98 8.24 -25.22
N ALA A 113 -9.74 8.40 -26.32
CA ALA A 113 -11.15 8.80 -26.26
C ALA A 113 -12.00 7.80 -25.45
N LYS A 114 -11.65 6.50 -25.46
CA LYS A 114 -12.34 5.47 -24.65
C LYS A 114 -12.00 5.56 -23.16
N LEU A 115 -10.89 6.22 -22.81
CA LEU A 115 -10.37 6.30 -21.44
C LEU A 115 -10.60 7.67 -20.77
N LYS A 116 -11.07 8.67 -21.53
CA LYS A 116 -11.37 10.00 -21.00
C LYS A 116 -12.74 10.03 -20.33
N VAL A 117 -12.79 10.45 -19.07
CA VAL A 117 -14.06 10.61 -18.36
C VAL A 117 -14.76 11.86 -18.87
N THR A 118 -15.95 11.70 -19.46
CA THR A 118 -16.77 12.80 -19.97
C THR A 118 -18.23 12.59 -19.58
N LYS A 119 -19.10 13.56 -19.88
CA LYS A 119 -20.55 13.42 -19.70
C LYS A 119 -21.11 12.20 -20.43
N ASP A 120 -20.58 11.92 -21.63
CA ASP A 120 -21.06 10.83 -22.49
C ASP A 120 -20.25 9.53 -22.31
N ASN A 121 -19.06 9.60 -21.70
CA ASN A 121 -18.20 8.47 -21.36
C ASN A 121 -18.01 8.38 -19.83
N SER A 122 -18.98 7.78 -19.14
CA SER A 122 -19.00 7.67 -17.69
C SER A 122 -17.96 6.68 -17.15
N ALA A 123 -17.62 6.80 -15.86
CA ALA A 123 -16.74 5.87 -15.17
C ALA A 123 -17.17 4.39 -15.36
N THR A 124 -18.48 4.11 -15.33
CA THR A 124 -19.01 2.76 -15.55
C THR A 124 -18.77 2.24 -16.97
N LYS A 125 -18.88 3.10 -17.99
CA LYS A 125 -18.57 2.71 -19.39
C LYS A 125 -17.09 2.40 -19.56
N ILE A 126 -16.23 3.23 -18.97
CA ILE A 126 -14.77 3.02 -19.00
C ILE A 126 -14.40 1.75 -18.23
N PHE A 127 -14.99 1.54 -17.04
CA PHE A 127 -14.83 0.31 -16.27
C PHE A 127 -15.20 -0.93 -17.09
N SER A 128 -16.35 -0.89 -17.77
CA SER A 128 -16.81 -2.01 -18.61
C SER A 128 -15.81 -2.29 -19.73
N PHE A 129 -15.33 -1.25 -20.42
CA PHE A 129 -14.31 -1.40 -21.45
C PHE A 129 -13.01 -2.03 -20.93
N LEU A 130 -12.51 -1.56 -19.77
CA LEU A 130 -11.29 -2.10 -19.15
C LEU A 130 -11.49 -3.54 -18.67
N ALA A 131 -12.64 -3.85 -18.08
CA ALA A 131 -12.98 -5.19 -17.64
C ALA A 131 -13.08 -6.16 -18.83
N ASP A 132 -13.77 -5.76 -19.90
CA ASP A 132 -13.92 -6.56 -21.12
C ASP A 132 -12.57 -6.80 -21.80
N SER A 133 -11.69 -5.79 -21.86
CA SER A 133 -10.36 -5.94 -22.48
C SER A 133 -9.51 -6.96 -21.72
N ILE A 134 -9.52 -6.90 -20.38
CA ILE A 134 -8.80 -7.85 -19.51
C ILE A 134 -9.43 -9.26 -19.63
N ALA A 135 -10.75 -9.35 -19.50
CA ALA A 135 -11.46 -10.63 -19.50
C ALA A 135 -11.36 -11.36 -20.84
N SER A 136 -11.28 -10.62 -21.95
CA SER A 136 -11.14 -11.22 -23.28
C SER A 136 -9.81 -11.95 -23.49
N GLY A 137 -8.75 -11.56 -22.76
CA GLY A 137 -7.39 -12.07 -22.93
C GLY A 137 -6.78 -11.82 -24.31
N LYS A 138 -7.43 -11.00 -25.15
CA LYS A 138 -6.99 -10.69 -26.51
C LYS A 138 -6.33 -9.32 -26.54
N PRO A 139 -5.24 -9.13 -27.30
CA PRO A 139 -4.72 -7.80 -27.58
C PRO A 139 -5.82 -6.91 -28.17
N LEU A 140 -5.81 -5.62 -27.80
CA LEU A 140 -6.63 -4.63 -28.48
C LEU A 140 -6.16 -4.48 -29.93
N ASP A 141 -7.11 -4.29 -30.85
CA ASP A 141 -6.82 -4.13 -32.28
C ASP A 141 -5.86 -2.95 -32.51
N GLU A 142 -4.84 -3.14 -33.34
CA GLU A 142 -3.88 -2.10 -33.74
C GLU A 142 -4.56 -0.88 -34.36
N ALA A 143 -5.67 -1.08 -35.07
CA ALA A 143 -6.49 0.01 -35.61
C ALA A 143 -7.07 0.92 -34.51
N THR A 144 -7.13 0.45 -33.26
CA THR A 144 -7.54 1.26 -32.10
C THR A 144 -6.47 2.29 -31.70
N PHE A 145 -5.21 2.07 -32.10
CA PHE A 145 -4.07 2.93 -31.78
C PHE A 145 -3.60 3.79 -32.96
N ALA A 146 -3.92 3.40 -34.20
CA ALA A 146 -3.56 4.15 -35.40
C ALA A 146 -4.57 5.26 -35.69
N ASN A 147 -4.08 6.47 -35.98
CA ASN A 147 -4.88 7.43 -36.72
C ASN A 147 -5.06 6.85 -38.13
N GLY A 148 -6.31 6.54 -38.51
CA GLY A 148 -6.63 6.07 -39.86
C GLY A 148 -6.14 7.02 -40.96
#